data_AF-A0AAC9K5J6-F1
#
_entry.id   AF-A0AAC9K5J6-F1
#
_cell.length_a   1.000
_cell.length_b   1.000
_cell.length_c   1.000
_cell.angle_alpha   90.00
_cell.angle_beta   90.00
_cell.angle_gamma   90.00
#
_symmetry.space_group_name_H-M   'P 1'
#
loop_
_entity.id
_entity.type
_entity.pdbx_description
1 polymer ?
#
loop_
_entity_poly.entity_id
_entity_poly.type
_entity_poly.pdbx_seq_one_letter_code
_entity_poly.pdbx_strand_id
1 'polypeptide(L)'
;MTTWYSATTPEQADRLLAAWPDAPTENQELCGFLLDIAREQVLEFAPPYPGLDSSERWEHMAAWDLDPAPRFVYAQLQQATNLWNAGRAQQDSSVGSEGYSFTPRPLDKTIRSIIRPTSGVANVF
;
A
#
# COMPACT_ATOMS: atom_id res chain seq x y z
N MET A 1 -10.44 15.60 -4.11
CA MET A 1 -9.26 14.79 -4.47
C MET A 1 -9.07 13.75 -3.39
N THR A 2 -8.78 12.51 -3.77
CA THR A 2 -8.47 11.45 -2.81
C THR A 2 -7.03 11.67 -2.33
N THR A 3 -6.78 11.51 -1.04
CA THR A 3 -5.43 11.65 -0.49
C THR A 3 -5.01 10.35 0.19
N TRP A 4 -3.71 10.06 0.17
CA TRP A 4 -3.11 8.95 0.89
C TRP A 4 -3.42 9.00 2.38
N TYR A 5 -3.43 7.84 3.02
CA TYR A 5 -3.46 7.74 4.46
C TYR A 5 -2.07 8.06 5.04
N SER A 6 -2.07 8.73 6.18
CA SER A 6 -0.88 9.13 6.95
C SER A 6 -1.23 9.13 8.44
N ALA A 7 -0.20 9.12 9.30
CA ALA A 7 -0.34 9.24 10.76
C ALA A 7 0.43 10.47 11.31
N THR A 8 0.81 11.41 10.44
CA THR A 8 1.68 12.55 10.83
C THR A 8 0.96 13.66 11.60
N THR A 9 -0.37 13.74 11.49
CA THR A 9 -1.21 14.72 12.20
C THR A 9 -2.38 14.01 12.91
N PRO A 10 -2.94 14.60 13.99
CA PRO A 10 -4.07 14.02 14.71
C PRO A 10 -5.28 13.74 13.80
N GLU A 11 -5.62 14.67 12.91
CA GLU A 11 -6.77 14.54 12.01
C GLU A 11 -6.57 13.41 10.99
N GLN A 12 -5.34 13.19 10.53
CA GLN A 12 -5.00 12.08 9.65
C GLN A 12 -5.01 10.74 10.40
N ALA A 13 -4.54 10.72 11.65
CA ALA A 13 -4.60 9.54 12.50
C ALA A 13 -6.05 9.14 12.81
N ASP A 14 -6.93 10.09 13.10
CA ASP A 14 -8.36 9.83 13.30
C ASP A 14 -9.02 9.25 12.05
N ARG A 15 -8.71 9.83 10.87
CA ARG A 15 -9.19 9.30 9.59
C ARG A 15 -8.66 7.89 9.33
N LEU A 16 -7.41 7.61 9.68
CA LEU A 16 -6.81 6.30 9.56
C LEU A 16 -7.51 5.29 10.46
N LEU A 17 -7.70 5.61 11.74
CA LEU A 17 -8.38 4.74 12.72
C LEU A 17 -9.83 4.47 12.35
N ALA A 18 -10.53 5.44 11.76
CA ALA A 18 -11.88 5.23 11.26
C ALA A 18 -11.93 4.17 10.13
N ALA A 19 -10.86 4.03 9.34
CA ALA A 19 -10.77 3.08 8.23
C ALA A 19 -10.05 1.77 8.59
N TRP A 20 -9.13 1.81 9.56
CA TRP A 20 -8.38 0.68 10.10
C TRP A 20 -8.26 0.84 11.62
N PRO A 21 -9.26 0.32 12.37
CA PRO A 21 -9.33 0.50 13.82
C PRO A 21 -8.13 -0.07 14.61
N ASP A 22 -7.46 -1.07 14.05
CA ASP A 22 -6.30 -1.75 14.66
C ASP A 22 -4.96 -1.16 14.20
N ALA A 23 -4.96 0.01 13.56
CA ALA A 23 -3.73 0.67 13.14
C ALA A 23 -2.84 0.99 14.36
N PRO A 24 -1.51 0.79 14.28
CA PRO A 24 -0.60 1.01 15.41
C PRO A 24 -0.31 2.50 15.64
N THR A 25 -1.35 3.34 15.77
CA THR A 25 -1.21 4.80 15.91
C THR A 25 -0.56 5.24 17.22
N GLU A 26 -0.49 4.35 18.23
CA GLU A 26 0.30 4.55 19.44
C GLU A 26 1.81 4.68 19.13
N ASN A 27 2.28 4.02 18.08
CA ASN A 27 3.63 4.16 17.54
C ASN A 27 3.56 4.82 16.16
N GLN A 28 3.50 6.15 16.15
CA GLN A 28 3.36 6.95 14.93
C GLN A 28 4.47 6.71 13.92
N GLU A 29 5.70 6.47 14.37
CA GLU A 29 6.84 6.20 13.50
C GLU A 29 6.65 4.88 12.75
N LEU A 30 6.34 3.79 13.47
CA LEU A 30 6.05 2.49 12.85
C LEU A 30 4.84 2.57 11.92
N CYS A 31 3.77 3.24 12.36
CA CYS A 31 2.57 3.43 11.55
C CYS A 31 2.88 4.18 10.25
N GLY A 32 3.70 5.24 10.33
CA GLY A 32 4.20 6.00 9.19
C GLY A 32 4.98 5.11 8.22
N PHE A 33 5.95 4.33 8.72
CA PHE A 33 6.74 3.42 7.88
C PHE A 33 5.87 2.40 7.14
N LEU A 34 4.88 1.81 7.81
CA LEU A 34 3.97 0.85 7.17
C LEU A 34 3.17 1.49 6.03
N LEU A 35 2.68 2.72 6.24
CA LEU A 35 1.90 3.46 5.24
C LEU A 35 2.76 3.91 4.06
N ASP A 36 4.00 4.33 4.31
CA ASP A 36 4.95 4.75 3.27
C ASP A 36 5.40 3.57 2.42
N ILE A 37 5.83 2.47 3.04
CA ILE A 37 6.22 1.24 2.33
C ILE A 37 5.04 0.72 1.49
N ALA A 38 3.82 0.72 2.05
CA ALA A 38 2.64 0.32 1.32
C ALA A 38 2.36 1.23 0.10
N ARG A 39 2.52 2.54 0.26
CA ARG A 39 2.35 3.51 -0.83
C ARG A 39 3.38 3.30 -1.93
N GLU A 40 4.66 3.18 -1.58
CA GLU A 40 5.74 2.92 -2.54
C GLU A 40 5.49 1.65 -3.34
N GLN A 41 5.08 0.56 -2.68
CA GLN A 41 4.75 -0.70 -3.35
C GLN A 41 3.54 -0.54 -4.28
N VAL A 42 2.50 0.19 -3.87
CA VAL A 42 1.34 0.46 -4.74
C VAL A 42 1.74 1.27 -5.97
N LEU A 43 2.55 2.31 -5.80
CA LEU A 43 3.03 3.17 -6.89
C LEU A 43 3.94 2.40 -7.86
N GLU A 44 4.83 1.55 -7.35
CA GLU A 44 5.68 0.70 -8.16
C GLU A 44 4.83 -0.24 -9.04
N PHE A 45 3.74 -0.79 -8.51
CA PHE A 45 2.86 -1.66 -9.30
C PHE A 45 1.78 -0.91 -10.11
N ALA A 46 1.67 0.40 -9.97
CA ALA A 46 0.67 1.19 -10.67
C ALA A 46 0.89 1.17 -12.20
N PRO A 47 -0.19 1.23 -13.00
CA PRO A 47 -0.08 1.44 -14.44
C PRO A 47 0.50 2.83 -14.74
N PRO A 48 0.95 3.09 -15.99
CA PRO A 48 1.29 4.43 -16.43
C PRO A 48 0.17 5.43 -16.15
N TYR A 49 0.54 6.63 -15.71
CA TYR A 49 -0.40 7.73 -15.46
C TYR A 49 -1.11 8.16 -16.77
N PRO A 50 -2.46 8.20 -16.82
CA PRO A 50 -3.20 8.58 -18.01
C PRO A 50 -2.87 9.99 -18.48
N GLY A 51 -2.58 10.14 -19.78
CA GLY A 51 -2.31 11.45 -20.39
C GLY A 51 -0.93 12.03 -20.10
N LEU A 52 -0.07 11.30 -19.37
CA LEU A 52 1.34 11.66 -19.25
C LEU A 52 2.12 11.01 -20.40
N ASP A 53 2.65 11.81 -21.31
CA ASP A 53 3.50 11.37 -22.43
C ASP A 53 4.97 11.34 -21.99
N SER A 54 5.30 10.35 -21.16
CA SER A 54 6.66 10.12 -20.68
C SER A 54 7.00 8.64 -20.84
N SER A 55 8.24 8.34 -21.18
CA SER A 55 8.76 6.97 -21.10
C SER A 55 9.34 6.65 -19.72
N GLU A 56 9.53 7.67 -18.89
CA GLU A 56 10.20 7.55 -17.61
C GLU A 56 9.22 7.09 -16.52
N ARG A 57 9.48 5.92 -15.95
CA ARG A 57 8.61 5.30 -14.93
C ARG A 57 8.42 6.19 -13.71
N TRP A 58 9.48 6.87 -13.27
CA TRP A 58 9.46 7.69 -12.06
C TRP A 58 8.52 8.90 -12.20
N GLU A 59 8.32 9.43 -13.41
CA GLU A 59 7.39 10.53 -13.65
C GLU A 59 5.93 10.07 -13.51
N HIS A 60 5.59 8.88 -14.01
CA HIS A 60 4.26 8.30 -13.80
C HIS A 60 3.99 8.00 -12.32
N MET A 61 4.99 7.50 -11.59
CA MET A 61 4.87 7.27 -10.15
C MET A 61 4.66 8.58 -9.40
N ALA A 62 5.42 9.62 -9.72
CA ALA A 62 5.27 10.94 -9.10
C ALA A 62 3.88 11.56 -9.39
N ALA A 63 3.36 11.37 -10.60
CA ALA A 63 2.01 11.83 -10.95
C ALA A 63 0.93 11.11 -10.12
N TRP A 64 1.04 9.79 -9.95
CA TRP A 64 0.14 9.04 -9.08
C TRP A 64 0.31 9.35 -7.59
N ASP A 65 1.51 9.71 -7.14
CA ASP A 65 1.73 10.13 -5.76
C ASP A 65 1.04 11.47 -5.46
N LEU A 66 1.05 12.40 -6.43
CA LEU A 66 0.43 13.72 -6.30
C LEU A 66 -1.12 13.67 -6.37
N ASP A 67 -1.68 12.89 -7.30
CA ASP A 67 -3.14 12.73 -7.47
C ASP A 67 -3.54 11.25 -7.54
N PRO A 68 -3.63 10.58 -6.37
CA PRO A 68 -3.87 9.16 -6.35
C PRO A 68 -5.32 8.80 -6.67
N ALA A 69 -5.51 7.85 -7.58
CA ALA A 69 -6.81 7.24 -7.79
C ALA A 69 -7.32 6.55 -6.49
N PRO A 70 -8.63 6.56 -6.19
CA PRO A 70 -9.19 5.95 -4.98
C PRO A 70 -8.77 4.50 -4.73
N ARG A 71 -8.62 3.71 -5.80
CA ARG A 71 -8.16 2.31 -5.73
C ARG A 71 -6.75 2.16 -5.17
N PHE A 72 -5.86 3.13 -5.41
CA PHE A 72 -4.49 3.09 -4.91
C PHE A 72 -4.44 3.44 -3.43
N VAL A 73 -5.22 4.43 -2.99
CA VAL A 73 -5.36 4.77 -1.57
C VAL A 73 -5.97 3.60 -0.78
N TYR A 74 -6.96 2.91 -1.35
CA TYR A 74 -7.48 1.67 -0.76
C TYR A 74 -6.43 0.56 -0.73
N ALA A 75 -5.68 0.36 -1.83
CA ALA A 75 -4.62 -0.64 -1.89
C ALA A 75 -3.50 -0.36 -0.87
N GLN A 76 -3.15 0.91 -0.62
CA GLN A 76 -2.21 1.31 0.42
C GLN A 76 -2.70 0.82 1.79
N LEU A 77 -3.95 1.09 2.14
CA LEU A 77 -4.52 0.69 3.42
C LEU A 77 -4.49 -0.83 3.62
N GLN A 78 -4.89 -1.59 2.60
CA GLN A 78 -4.88 -3.05 2.65
C GLN A 78 -3.44 -3.59 2.75
N GLN A 79 -2.50 -2.99 2.02
CA GLN A 79 -1.11 -3.41 2.06
C GLN A 79 -0.45 -3.09 3.42
N ALA A 80 -0.73 -1.92 4.01
CA ALA A 80 -0.26 -1.58 5.35
C ALA A 80 -0.83 -2.55 6.41
N THR A 81 -2.11 -2.91 6.29
CA THR A 81 -2.76 -3.90 7.16
C THR A 81 -2.09 -5.27 7.04
N ASN A 82 -1.78 -5.70 5.81
CA ASN A 82 -1.08 -6.96 5.56
C ASN A 82 0.34 -6.97 6.14
N LEU A 83 1.09 -5.87 5.99
CA LEU A 83 2.43 -5.72 6.55
C LEU A 83 2.40 -5.79 8.08
N TRP A 84 1.44 -5.11 8.72
CA TRP A 84 1.24 -5.17 10.17
C TRP A 84 0.93 -6.58 10.66
N ASN A 85 -0.05 -7.24 10.03
CA ASN A 85 -0.45 -8.59 10.40
C ASN A 85 0.69 -9.60 10.20
N ALA A 86 1.49 -9.44 9.15
CA ALA A 86 2.66 -10.29 8.91
C ALA A 86 3.70 -10.18 10.04
N GLY A 87 3.96 -8.97 10.54
CA GLY A 87 4.86 -8.76 11.68
C GLY A 87 4.35 -9.37 12.99
N ARG A 88 3.02 -9.42 13.19
CA ARG A 88 2.39 -10.01 14.39
C ARG A 88 2.23 -11.52 14.33
N ALA A 89 1.95 -12.10 13.16
CA ALA A 89 1.80 -13.54 13.00
C ALA A 89 3.07 -14.31 13.40
N GLN A 90 4.23 -13.64 13.36
CA GLN A 90 5.50 -14.18 13.82
C GLN A 90 5.63 -14.28 15.36
N GLN A 91 4.75 -13.60 16.13
CA GLN A 91 4.70 -13.70 17.60
C GLN A 91 3.84 -14.87 18.11
N ASP A 92 2.85 -15.34 17.34
CA ASP A 92 1.81 -16.25 17.85
C ASP A 92 1.72 -17.58 17.07
N SER A 93 2.70 -17.89 16.22
CA SER A 93 2.76 -19.15 15.47
C SER A 93 4.13 -19.79 15.61
N SER A 94 4.14 -20.94 16.28
CA SER A 94 5.23 -21.91 16.30
C SER A 94 5.88 -22.09 14.93
N VAL A 95 7.11 -21.63 14.78
CA VAL A 95 8.01 -21.97 13.66
C VAL A 95 9.25 -22.59 14.27
N GLY A 96 9.58 -23.79 13.77
CA GLY A 96 10.65 -24.64 14.25
C GLY A 96 12.01 -23.96 14.29
N SER A 97 12.84 -24.55 15.14
CA SER A 97 14.23 -24.23 15.42
C SER A 97 15.06 -23.84 14.20
N GLU A 98 15.75 -22.70 14.34
CA GLU A 98 16.94 -22.25 13.65
C GLU A 98 16.79 -21.57 12.27
N GLY A 99 17.33 -20.35 12.21
CA GLY A 99 17.69 -19.66 10.97
C GLY A 99 16.75 -18.51 10.61
N TYR A 100 17.32 -17.33 10.38
CA TYR A 100 16.62 -16.22 9.73
C TYR A 100 16.06 -16.69 8.36
N SER A 101 14.78 -17.04 8.34
CA SER A 101 14.05 -17.36 7.11
C SER A 101 13.43 -16.07 6.57
N PHE A 102 14.08 -15.46 5.58
CA PHE A 102 13.42 -14.46 4.73
C PHE A 102 12.57 -15.20 3.69
N THR A 103 11.27 -15.29 3.94
CA THR A 103 10.33 -15.78 2.92
C THR A 103 9.84 -14.57 2.13
N PRO A 104 10.29 -14.35 0.89
CA PRO A 104 9.72 -13.29 0.05
C PRO A 104 8.24 -13.61 -0.14
N ARG A 105 7.36 -12.82 0.49
CA ARG A 105 5.92 -12.88 0.24
C ARG A 105 5.61 -11.89 -0.86
N PRO A 106 5.50 -12.34 -2.12
CA PRO A 106 5.15 -11.43 -3.20
C PRO A 106 3.77 -10.83 -2.91
N LEU A 107 3.56 -9.58 -3.30
CA LEU A 107 2.32 -8.80 -3.08
C LEU A 107 1.07 -9.68 -3.23
N ASP A 108 0.11 -9.61 -2.32
CA ASP A 108 -1.04 -10.53 -2.35
C ASP A 108 -1.75 -10.51 -3.73
N LYS A 109 -2.21 -11.67 -4.21
CA LYS A 109 -2.79 -11.80 -5.57
C LYS A 109 -4.05 -10.92 -5.73
N THR A 110 -4.83 -10.75 -4.66
CA THR A 110 -6.00 -9.88 -4.62
C THR A 110 -5.57 -8.43 -4.77
N ILE A 111 -4.54 -8.02 -4.02
CA ILE A 111 -3.95 -6.68 -4.11
C ILE A 111 -3.37 -6.41 -5.51
N ARG A 112 -2.68 -7.38 -6.11
CA ARG A 112 -2.22 -7.30 -7.51
C ARG A 112 -3.38 -7.10 -8.49
N SER A 113 -4.51 -7.78 -8.30
CA SER A 113 -5.70 -7.60 -9.16
C SER A 113 -6.41 -6.26 -8.95
N ILE A 114 -6.31 -5.68 -7.75
CA ILE A 114 -6.84 -4.35 -7.43
C ILE A 114 -5.97 -3.25 -8.05
N ILE A 115 -4.64 -3.36 -7.94
CA ILE A 115 -3.69 -2.40 -8.52
C ILE A 115 -3.68 -2.51 -10.05
N ARG A 116 -3.73 -3.73 -10.57
CA ARG A 116 -3.78 -4.05 -12.00
C ARG A 116 -4.97 -4.96 -12.32
N PRO A 117 -6.13 -4.38 -12.69
CA PRO A 117 -7.26 -5.16 -13.20
C PRO A 117 -6.82 -6.02 -14.37
N THR A 118 -7.07 -7.33 -14.29
CA THR A 118 -6.56 -8.31 -15.27
C THR A 118 -7.34 -8.28 -16.60
N SER A 119 -8.43 -7.51 -16.70
CA SER A 119 -9.17 -7.34 -17.95
C SER A 119 -8.41 -6.39 -18.89
N GLY A 120 -7.62 -6.97 -19.80
CA GLY A 120 -7.02 -6.28 -20.94
C GLY A 120 -8.05 -5.89 -22.00
N VAL A 121 -9.04 -5.07 -21.65
CA VAL A 121 -9.89 -4.40 -22.64
C VAL A 121 -9.76 -2.91 -22.39
N ALA A 122 -8.99 -2.24 -23.25
CA ALA A 122 -9.07 -0.80 -23.39
C ALA A 122 -10.49 -0.47 -23.87
N ASN A 123 -11.35 0.06 -22.99
CA ASN A 123 -12.54 0.75 -23.42
C ASN A 123 -12.11 2.12 -23.94
N VAL A 124 -11.77 2.15 -25.22
CA VAL A 124 -11.64 3.37 -26.00
C VAL A 124 -13.03 3.64 -26.57
N PHE A 125 -13.71 4.65 -26.04
CA PHE A 125 -14.76 5.37 -26.75
C PHE A 125 -14.26 6.80 -26.93
#